data_AF-A0A9P4IIE8-F1
#
_entry.id   AF-A0A9P4IIE8-F1
#
_cell.length_a   1.000
_cell.length_b   1.000
_cell.length_c   1.000
_cell.angle_alpha   90.00
_cell.angle_beta   90.00
_cell.angle_gamma   90.00
#
_symmetry.space_group_name_H-M   'P 1'
#
loop_
_entity.id
_entity.type
_entity.pdbx_description
1 polymer ?
#
loop_
_entity_poly.entity_id
_entity_poly.type
_entity_poly.pdbx_seq_one_letter_code
_entity_poly.pdbx_strand_id
1 'polypeptide(L)'
;MSTSSATDPQPEYLAPRARKPQSSQLLRTLSEDQLSFPNGASKTPETGVLTTCSGRNTPIPADAPPSVKATSSARRQIRAQQKHRLFPTIEYTARVSHFDPNSEHHDFRGFFVLFWIGLAIMVITAMLRNFRESGSFLIIRQWHLFTENLWELALSDLLMAGSTVVALPLHLVFANSNGILRWSRMGMPIQSLYQAAWLLYWIGWPFIRTWTWTAQVFFTLHILSLFMKMHSYAFYNGHLSETRRRLNALDKPETASKAAPVRYPNPRSRLQDNDHEDKPGSDDTELNDLREALAFELTSPLGQVTYPNNLTIRNFVDFLFCPTLCYELEYPRTSGTDWGELFYKSLAVFGCIFLLTVTSEEFIIPVLRESSHQMQDVDSIVEGALILAETISRLLFPFMVSFLLVFLVIFEYICGAFAEITHFADRQFYADWWNSCDWLEFSREWNIPVHNFFRRHVYSASRGKMSRPVATVITFFISALAHELVMGCITKKLRGYGFFAMMLQMPIVMIQRSRWVKGRTLLNNILFWCSMILGLSMMCALYVLV
;
A
#
# COMPACT_ATOMS: atom_id res chain seq x y z
N MET A 1 48.86 31.83 44.97
CA MET A 1 47.75 32.57 44.30
C MET A 1 47.18 31.68 43.20
N SER A 2 45.87 31.81 42.96
CA SER A 2 44.97 31.07 42.04
C SER A 2 44.68 29.60 42.38
N THR A 3 43.68 29.25 43.19
CA THR A 3 42.20 29.20 42.97
C THR A 3 41.71 28.04 42.10
N SER A 4 40.85 27.23 42.73
CA SER A 4 40.06 26.11 42.24
C SER A 4 39.06 26.48 41.13
N SER A 5 38.81 25.54 40.21
CA SER A 5 37.45 25.27 39.73
C SER A 5 37.30 23.78 39.38
N ALA A 6 36.61 23.05 40.25
CA ALA A 6 36.03 21.77 39.93
C ALA A 6 34.92 22.01 38.88
N THR A 7 35.00 21.32 37.75
CA THR A 7 33.94 21.30 36.74
C THR A 7 33.05 20.09 37.02
N ASP A 8 31.85 20.36 37.52
CA ASP A 8 30.75 19.39 37.60
C ASP A 8 30.48 18.78 36.22
N PRO A 9 30.26 17.47 36.10
CA PRO A 9 29.68 16.88 34.90
C PRO A 9 28.20 17.29 34.85
N GLN A 10 27.87 18.20 33.92
CA GLN A 10 26.48 18.50 33.56
C GLN A 10 25.74 17.19 33.25
N PRO A 11 24.53 16.97 33.80
CA PRO A 11 23.71 15.85 33.39
C PRO A 11 23.37 16.05 31.91
N GLU A 12 23.73 15.07 31.09
CA GLU A 12 23.34 14.99 29.69
C GLU A 12 21.82 14.87 29.64
N TYR A 13 21.14 16.02 29.60
CA TYR A 13 19.72 16.08 29.26
C TYR A 13 19.61 15.54 27.84
N LEU A 14 19.26 14.25 27.72
CA LEU A 14 18.79 13.64 26.49
C LEU A 14 17.51 14.37 26.09
N ALA A 15 17.68 15.49 25.38
CA ALA A 15 16.58 16.13 24.68
C ALA A 15 15.91 15.07 23.80
N PRO A 16 14.57 14.95 23.79
CA PRO A 16 13.90 14.04 22.88
C PRO A 16 14.39 14.37 21.47
N ARG A 17 14.99 13.38 20.83
CA ARG A 17 15.57 13.50 19.48
C ARG A 17 14.51 14.16 18.59
N ALA A 18 14.81 15.35 18.07
CA ALA A 18 13.89 16.03 17.18
C ALA A 18 13.49 15.06 16.07
N ARG A 19 12.18 14.83 15.91
CA ARG A 19 11.61 13.93 14.90
C ARG A 19 12.22 14.33 13.56
N LYS A 20 13.19 13.55 13.05
CA LYS A 20 13.70 13.76 11.70
C LYS A 20 12.49 13.71 10.76
N PRO A 21 12.39 14.58 9.76
CA PRO A 21 11.27 14.56 8.84
C PRO A 21 11.13 13.15 8.28
N GLN A 22 9.96 12.52 8.53
CA GLN A 22 9.54 11.27 7.90
C GLN A 22 9.83 11.35 6.40
N SER A 23 10.17 10.21 5.78
CA SER A 23 10.45 10.03 4.35
C SER A 23 9.92 11.17 3.46
N SER A 24 10.80 11.74 2.63
CA SER A 24 10.44 12.84 1.74
C SER A 24 9.28 12.52 0.79
N GLN A 25 8.90 11.24 0.61
CA GLN A 25 7.71 10.83 -0.14
C GLN A 25 6.41 10.91 0.70
N LEU A 26 6.45 10.54 1.99
CA LEU A 26 5.30 10.65 2.91
C LEU A 26 4.98 12.11 3.25
N LEU A 27 6.01 12.92 3.57
CA LEU A 27 5.85 14.37 3.71
C LEU A 27 5.36 15.05 2.41
N ARG A 28 5.74 14.52 1.23
CA ARG A 28 5.22 14.98 -0.07
C ARG A 28 3.71 14.73 -0.18
N THR A 29 3.22 13.56 0.24
CA THR A 29 1.79 13.25 0.21
C THR A 29 0.97 14.03 1.24
N LEU A 30 1.50 14.25 2.45
CA LEU A 30 0.87 15.04 3.51
C LEU A 30 0.70 16.51 3.12
N SER A 31 1.72 17.11 2.49
CA SER A 31 1.67 18.50 2.03
C SER A 31 0.70 18.73 0.86
N GLU A 32 0.45 17.70 0.04
CA GLU A 32 -0.38 17.81 -1.16
C GLU A 32 -1.88 17.72 -0.84
N ASP A 33 -2.25 16.99 0.22
CA ASP A 33 -3.65 16.93 0.70
C ASP A 33 -4.08 18.16 1.53
N GLN A 34 -3.16 18.87 2.19
CA GLN A 34 -3.48 20.11 2.89
C GLN A 34 -3.91 21.25 1.93
N LEU A 35 -3.57 21.15 0.65
CA LEU A 35 -3.98 22.08 -0.42
C LEU A 35 -5.36 21.75 -1.03
N SER A 36 -6.11 20.81 -0.43
CA SER A 36 -7.38 20.30 -0.97
C SER A 36 -8.63 21.11 -0.59
N PHE A 37 -8.49 22.23 0.13
CA PHE A 37 -9.62 23.09 0.50
C PHE A 37 -9.29 24.58 0.32
N PRO A 38 -10.22 25.40 -0.22
CA PRO A 38 -9.97 26.82 -0.44
C PRO A 38 -9.94 27.55 0.92
N ASN A 39 -8.76 27.95 1.38
CA ASN A 39 -8.66 28.92 2.47
C ASN A 39 -8.86 30.32 1.88
N GLY A 40 -10.02 30.91 2.16
CA GLY A 40 -10.25 32.35 2.02
C GLY A 40 -9.26 33.13 2.90
N ALA A 41 -8.69 34.18 2.33
CA ALA A 41 -7.67 35.02 2.93
C ALA A 41 -8.21 35.96 4.01
N SER A 42 -7.38 36.28 5.01
CA SER A 42 -7.25 37.66 5.50
C SER A 42 -5.83 37.91 6.00
N LYS A 43 -5.22 38.98 5.49
CA LYS A 43 -3.93 39.54 5.94
C LYS A 43 -4.18 40.42 7.17
N THR A 44 -3.39 40.25 8.23
CA THR A 44 -2.97 41.32 9.15
C THR A 44 -1.68 40.91 9.85
N PRO A 45 -0.76 41.85 10.13
CA PRO A 45 0.53 41.56 10.74
C PRO A 45 0.45 41.67 12.25
N GLU A 46 1.00 40.72 13.01
CA GLU A 46 1.62 41.02 14.31
C GLU A 46 2.39 39.82 14.87
N THR A 47 3.47 40.20 15.55
CA THR A 47 4.56 39.44 16.16
C THR A 47 4.11 38.38 17.15
N GLY A 48 4.62 37.15 16.99
CA GLY A 48 4.46 36.08 17.98
C GLY A 48 4.98 34.74 17.48
N VAL A 49 5.99 34.22 18.16
CA VAL A 49 6.69 32.94 17.89
C VAL A 49 5.69 31.78 17.82
N LEU A 50 5.39 31.29 16.61
CA LEU A 50 4.70 30.02 16.39
C LEU A 50 5.31 29.32 15.17
N THR A 51 6.02 28.22 15.45
CA THR A 51 6.60 27.27 14.50
C THR A 51 5.50 26.57 13.70
N THR A 52 5.04 27.22 12.63
CA THR A 52 4.27 26.60 11.56
C THR A 52 5.24 26.06 10.52
N CYS A 53 5.46 24.75 10.52
CA CYS A 53 6.34 24.08 9.56
C CYS A 53 5.65 24.04 8.19
N SER A 54 5.78 25.13 7.44
CA SER A 54 5.47 25.18 6.01
C SER A 54 6.48 24.31 5.27
N GLY A 55 6.00 23.31 4.53
CA GLY A 55 6.78 22.52 3.56
C GLY A 55 7.25 23.33 2.35
N ARG A 56 7.67 24.59 2.54
CA ARG A 56 8.49 25.34 1.61
C ARG A 56 9.87 24.68 1.56
N ASN A 57 10.50 24.69 0.38
CA ASN A 57 11.94 24.49 0.24
C ASN A 57 12.62 25.27 1.36
N THR A 58 13.10 24.61 2.41
CA THR A 58 13.92 25.28 3.41
C THR A 58 15.16 25.72 2.65
N PRO A 59 15.37 27.04 2.46
CA PRO A 59 16.59 27.52 1.83
C PRO A 59 17.73 26.97 2.67
N ILE A 60 18.67 26.30 2.03
CA ILE A 60 19.89 25.90 2.71
C ILE A 60 20.51 27.20 3.23
N PRO A 61 20.86 27.30 4.52
CA PRO A 61 21.57 28.47 5.03
C PRO A 61 22.78 28.79 4.14
N ALA A 62 23.04 30.07 3.89
CA ALA A 62 24.19 30.48 3.09
C ALA A 62 25.51 29.97 3.68
N ASP A 63 25.53 29.69 4.98
CA ASP A 63 26.69 29.17 5.73
C ASP A 63 26.75 27.63 5.82
N ALA A 64 25.86 26.91 5.13
CA ALA A 64 25.90 25.46 5.16
C ALA A 64 27.20 24.92 4.52
N PRO A 65 27.76 23.81 5.04
CA PRO A 65 28.95 23.20 4.48
C PRO A 65 28.82 22.93 2.98
N PRO A 66 29.91 23.04 2.19
CA PRO A 66 29.90 22.75 0.75
C PRO A 66 29.32 21.36 0.43
N SER A 67 29.52 20.37 1.30
CA SER A 67 28.92 19.03 1.19
C SER A 67 27.40 19.03 1.32
N VAL A 68 26.81 19.85 2.19
CA VAL A 68 25.35 19.98 2.35
C VAL A 68 24.74 20.72 1.15
N LYS A 69 25.44 21.73 0.62
CA LYS A 69 25.05 22.41 -0.63
C LYS A 69 25.13 21.46 -1.83
N ALA A 70 26.21 20.67 -1.93
CA ALA A 70 26.41 19.68 -3.00
C ALA A 70 25.41 18.51 -2.92
N THR A 71 25.13 17.98 -1.72
CA THR A 71 24.12 16.92 -1.57
C THR A 71 22.71 17.43 -1.85
N SER A 72 22.40 18.68 -1.50
CA SER A 72 21.11 19.28 -1.82
C SER A 72 20.98 19.63 -3.30
N SER A 73 22.04 20.12 -3.96
CA SER A 73 22.05 20.35 -5.41
C SER A 73 21.94 19.02 -6.17
N ALA A 74 22.63 17.97 -5.74
CA ALA A 74 22.49 16.62 -6.27
C ALA A 74 21.05 16.09 -6.08
N ARG A 75 20.45 16.23 -4.89
CA ARG A 75 19.04 15.89 -4.64
C ARG A 75 18.09 16.69 -5.53
N ARG A 76 18.38 17.97 -5.78
CA ARG A 76 17.60 18.83 -6.67
C ARG A 76 17.69 18.34 -8.12
N GLN A 77 18.88 17.95 -8.57
CA GLN A 77 19.13 17.43 -9.91
C GLN A 77 18.44 16.07 -10.12
N ILE A 78 18.57 15.13 -9.17
CA ILE A 78 17.87 13.84 -9.21
C ILE A 78 16.35 14.05 -9.25
N ARG A 79 15.81 14.96 -8.43
CA ARG A 79 14.38 15.31 -8.47
C ARG A 79 13.99 15.96 -9.79
N ALA A 80 14.84 16.79 -10.38
CA ALA A 80 14.59 17.39 -11.68
C ALA A 80 14.58 16.34 -12.80
N GLN A 81 15.51 15.38 -12.77
CA GLN A 81 15.53 14.24 -13.68
C GLN A 81 14.28 13.36 -13.52
N GLN A 82 13.86 13.08 -12.29
CA GLN A 82 12.60 12.36 -12.02
C GLN A 82 11.35 13.12 -12.50
N LYS A 83 11.35 14.46 -12.47
CA LYS A 83 10.25 15.28 -13.02
C LYS A 83 10.13 15.17 -14.54
N HIS A 84 11.19 14.76 -15.23
CA HIS A 84 11.20 14.61 -16.68
C HIS A 84 10.52 13.31 -17.15
N ARG A 85 10.29 12.35 -16.23
CA ARG A 85 9.56 11.12 -16.55
C ARG A 85 8.10 11.42 -16.85
N LEU A 86 7.62 10.84 -17.94
CA LEU A 86 6.28 11.05 -18.46
C LEU A 86 5.25 10.24 -17.67
N PHE A 87 5.63 9.02 -17.29
CA PHE A 87 4.81 8.11 -16.51
C PHE A 87 5.03 8.34 -14.99
N PRO A 88 3.98 8.24 -14.16
CA PRO A 88 4.13 8.33 -12.70
C PRO A 88 4.93 7.13 -12.18
N THR A 89 6.24 7.31 -11.96
CA THR A 89 7.14 6.25 -11.48
C THR A 89 7.18 6.19 -9.96
N ILE A 90 7.34 4.98 -9.44
CA ILE A 90 7.57 4.76 -8.01
C ILE A 90 9.08 4.64 -7.80
N GLU A 91 9.62 5.49 -6.93
CA GLU A 91 11.04 5.48 -6.59
C GLU A 91 11.27 4.40 -5.54
N TYR A 92 11.72 3.23 -6.02
CA TYR A 92 12.21 2.14 -5.21
C TYR A 92 13.66 2.42 -4.80
N THR A 93 13.97 2.25 -3.52
CA THR A 93 15.32 2.44 -3.00
C THR A 93 15.61 1.37 -1.96
N ALA A 94 16.88 0.99 -1.79
CA ALA A 94 17.26 0.06 -0.73
C ALA A 94 16.90 0.63 0.65
N ARG A 95 15.96 -0.02 1.34
CA ARG A 95 15.43 0.37 2.65
C ARG A 95 15.08 -0.88 3.46
N VAL A 96 15.29 -0.79 4.77
CA VAL A 96 14.88 -1.84 5.72
C VAL A 96 13.45 -1.60 6.21
N SER A 97 12.81 -2.66 6.72
CA SER A 97 11.49 -2.55 7.36
C SER A 97 11.57 -1.70 8.64
N HIS A 98 10.42 -1.20 9.11
CA HIS A 98 10.34 -0.39 10.31
C HIS A 98 10.70 -1.20 11.58
N PHE A 99 10.31 -2.48 11.63
CA PHE A 99 10.63 -3.39 12.74
C PHE A 99 12.00 -4.06 12.63
N ASP A 100 12.75 -3.80 11.55
CA ASP A 100 14.11 -4.32 11.39
C ASP A 100 15.03 -3.77 12.50
N PRO A 101 15.89 -4.59 13.13
CA PRO A 101 16.85 -4.12 14.12
C PRO A 101 17.76 -2.99 13.63
N ASN A 102 18.06 -2.93 12.33
CA ASN A 102 18.90 -1.91 11.71
C ASN A 102 18.13 -0.63 11.34
N SER A 103 16.82 -0.58 11.62
CA SER A 103 16.01 0.60 11.34
C SER A 103 16.35 1.76 12.29
N GLU A 104 16.13 3.00 11.83
CA GLU A 104 16.27 4.18 12.69
C GLU A 104 15.24 4.21 13.85
N HIS A 105 14.25 3.31 13.86
CA HIS A 105 13.09 3.32 14.77
C HIS A 105 13.14 2.22 15.85
N HIS A 106 14.33 1.86 16.32
CA HIS A 106 14.56 0.78 17.28
C HIS A 106 14.06 1.05 18.71
N ASP A 107 13.54 2.23 19.02
CA ASP A 107 13.16 2.66 20.37
C ASP A 107 11.99 1.86 20.98
N PHE A 108 11.20 1.16 20.16
CA PHE A 108 9.99 0.41 20.59
C PHE A 108 10.21 -1.09 20.84
N ARG A 109 11.46 -1.56 20.86
CA ARG A 109 11.78 -2.99 21.06
C ARG A 109 11.18 -3.57 22.34
N GLY A 110 11.16 -2.83 23.44
CA GLY A 110 10.58 -3.29 24.71
C GLY A 110 9.08 -3.58 24.62
N PHE A 111 8.31 -2.68 24.02
CA PHE A 111 6.87 -2.88 23.80
C PHE A 111 6.58 -4.03 22.83
N PHE A 112 7.41 -4.18 21.80
CA PHE A 112 7.31 -5.31 20.88
C PHE A 112 7.54 -6.65 21.58
N VAL A 113 8.57 -6.76 22.42
CA VAL A 113 8.82 -7.97 23.23
C VAL A 113 7.67 -8.21 24.22
N LEU A 114 7.16 -7.16 24.88
CA LEU A 114 6.01 -7.26 25.78
C LEU A 114 4.76 -7.79 25.08
N PHE A 115 4.50 -7.35 23.85
CA PHE A 115 3.39 -7.85 23.02
C PHE A 115 3.51 -9.36 22.81
N TRP A 116 4.69 -9.87 22.46
CA TRP A 116 4.93 -11.30 22.30
C TRP A 116 4.82 -12.09 23.60
N ILE A 117 5.29 -11.54 24.72
CA ILE A 117 5.12 -12.15 26.05
C ILE A 117 3.62 -12.24 26.39
N GLY A 118 2.85 -11.18 26.13
CA GLY A 118 1.40 -11.17 26.34
C GLY A 118 0.68 -12.24 25.52
N LEU A 119 1.05 -12.40 24.25
CA LEU A 119 0.52 -13.45 23.39
C LEU A 119 0.92 -14.85 23.88
N ALA A 120 2.15 -15.04 24.35
CA ALA A 120 2.58 -16.31 24.92
C ALA A 120 1.78 -16.67 26.18
N ILE A 121 1.53 -15.70 27.07
CA ILE A 121 0.68 -15.89 28.25
C ILE A 121 -0.74 -16.27 27.83
N MET A 122 -1.30 -15.60 26.82
CA MET A 122 -2.62 -15.91 26.28
C MET A 122 -2.71 -17.36 25.78
N VAL A 123 -1.71 -17.82 25.00
CA VAL A 123 -1.64 -19.22 24.53
C VAL A 123 -1.51 -20.20 25.68
N ILE A 124 -0.59 -19.97 26.62
CA ILE A 124 -0.39 -20.86 27.76
C ILE A 124 -1.68 -20.97 28.57
N THR A 125 -2.37 -19.86 28.79
CA THR A 125 -3.66 -19.82 29.50
C THR A 125 -4.72 -20.64 28.76
N ALA A 126 -4.82 -20.48 27.43
CA ALA A 126 -5.71 -21.30 26.61
C ALA A 126 -5.37 -22.80 26.68
N MET A 127 -4.09 -23.15 26.61
CA MET A 127 -3.64 -24.55 26.71
C MET A 127 -3.99 -25.17 28.07
N LEU A 128 -3.82 -24.44 29.17
CA LEU A 128 -4.16 -24.90 30.51
C LEU A 128 -5.67 -25.09 30.67
N ARG A 129 -6.47 -24.18 30.11
CA ARG A 129 -7.93 -24.30 30.09
C ARG A 129 -8.38 -25.53 29.29
N ASN A 130 -7.86 -25.71 28.08
CA ASN A 130 -8.16 -26.86 27.23
C ASN A 130 -7.78 -28.18 27.88
N PHE A 131 -6.63 -28.22 28.57
CA PHE A 131 -6.21 -29.40 29.32
C PHE A 131 -7.19 -29.73 30.46
N ARG A 132 -7.68 -28.71 31.19
CA ARG A 132 -8.67 -28.90 32.26
C ARG A 132 -10.02 -29.40 31.74
N GLU A 133 -10.50 -28.85 30.62
CA GLU A 133 -11.83 -29.14 30.08
C GLU A 133 -11.88 -30.44 29.26
N SER A 134 -10.82 -30.75 28.51
CA SER A 134 -10.82 -31.84 27.51
C SER A 134 -9.70 -32.88 27.69
N GLY A 135 -8.75 -32.67 28.62
CA GLY A 135 -7.63 -33.58 28.87
C GLY A 135 -6.46 -33.47 27.88
N SER A 136 -6.52 -32.58 26.88
CA SER A 136 -5.47 -32.36 25.88
C SER A 136 -5.11 -30.87 25.79
N PHE A 137 -3.82 -30.56 25.57
CA PHE A 137 -3.32 -29.18 25.56
C PHE A 137 -3.73 -28.36 24.33
N LEU A 138 -3.88 -28.97 23.16
CA LEU A 138 -4.20 -28.28 21.91
C LEU A 138 -5.30 -29.03 21.16
N ILE A 139 -6.50 -28.46 21.11
CA ILE A 139 -7.59 -28.95 20.26
C ILE A 139 -7.85 -27.91 19.19
N ILE A 140 -7.18 -28.03 18.05
CA ILE A 140 -7.42 -27.16 16.91
C ILE A 140 -8.62 -27.70 16.14
N ARG A 141 -9.82 -27.21 16.46
CA ARG A 141 -11.08 -27.64 15.81
C ARG A 141 -11.15 -27.16 14.36
N GLN A 142 -10.50 -26.05 13.99
CA GLN A 142 -10.46 -25.59 12.59
C GLN A 142 -9.43 -26.31 11.71
N TRP A 143 -8.65 -27.27 12.22
CA TRP A 143 -7.61 -27.92 11.41
C TRP A 143 -8.16 -28.52 10.10
N HIS A 144 -9.35 -29.13 10.19
CA HIS A 144 -10.05 -29.65 9.01
C HIS A 144 -10.28 -28.58 7.94
N LEU A 145 -10.68 -27.36 8.34
CA LEU A 145 -10.95 -26.26 7.40
C LEU A 145 -9.71 -25.79 6.65
N PHE A 146 -8.51 -26.00 7.20
CA PHE A 146 -7.23 -25.67 6.54
C PHE A 146 -6.74 -26.77 5.61
N THR A 147 -7.01 -28.03 5.93
CA THR A 147 -6.52 -29.17 5.14
C THR A 147 -7.47 -29.60 4.01
N GLU A 148 -8.73 -29.15 4.06
CA GLU A 148 -9.73 -29.51 3.06
C GLU A 148 -9.40 -28.92 1.68
N ASN A 149 -9.41 -29.76 0.64
CA ASN A 149 -9.20 -29.39 -0.77
C ASN A 149 -7.86 -28.68 -1.08
N LEU A 150 -6.82 -28.90 -0.25
CA LEU A 150 -5.53 -28.22 -0.41
C LEU A 150 -4.87 -28.45 -1.78
N TRP A 151 -4.92 -29.68 -2.30
CA TRP A 151 -4.36 -30.02 -3.61
C TRP A 151 -5.07 -29.31 -4.76
N GLU A 152 -6.39 -29.22 -4.67
CA GLU A 152 -7.21 -28.53 -5.68
C GLU A 152 -6.96 -27.02 -5.64
N LEU A 153 -6.85 -26.45 -4.45
CA LEU A 153 -6.48 -25.05 -4.25
C LEU A 153 -5.10 -24.77 -4.85
N ALA A 154 -4.08 -25.56 -4.52
CA ALA A 154 -2.72 -25.39 -5.01
C ALA A 154 -2.64 -25.50 -6.54
N LEU A 155 -3.32 -26.48 -7.13
CA LEU A 155 -3.37 -26.63 -8.59
C LEU A 155 -4.10 -25.44 -9.25
N SER A 156 -5.24 -25.03 -8.71
CA SER A 156 -6.00 -23.89 -9.22
C SER A 156 -5.20 -22.60 -9.12
N ASP A 157 -4.46 -22.41 -8.02
CA ASP A 157 -3.59 -21.27 -7.79
C ASP A 157 -2.43 -21.22 -8.79
N LEU A 158 -1.79 -22.36 -9.03
CA LEU A 158 -0.73 -22.49 -10.04
C LEU A 158 -1.25 -22.20 -11.45
N LEU A 159 -2.44 -22.69 -11.80
CA LEU A 159 -3.07 -22.42 -13.10
C LEU A 159 -3.45 -20.94 -13.23
N MET A 160 -3.98 -20.33 -12.18
CA MET A 160 -4.29 -18.91 -12.12
C MET A 160 -3.02 -18.07 -12.31
N ALA A 161 -1.96 -18.33 -11.53
CA ALA A 161 -0.67 -17.65 -11.66
C ALA A 161 -0.07 -17.85 -13.06
N GLY A 162 -0.05 -19.09 -13.57
CA GLY A 162 0.44 -19.41 -14.90
C GLY A 162 -0.32 -18.70 -16.03
N SER A 163 -1.64 -18.56 -15.90
CA SER A 163 -2.46 -17.86 -16.90
C SER A 163 -2.15 -16.35 -16.99
N THR A 164 -1.52 -15.73 -15.98
CA THR A 164 -1.07 -14.33 -16.06
C THR A 164 0.07 -14.14 -17.06
N VAL A 165 0.88 -15.18 -17.31
CA VAL A 165 2.01 -15.15 -18.25
C VAL A 165 1.56 -14.81 -19.68
N VAL A 166 0.30 -15.10 -20.03
CA VAL A 166 -0.32 -14.74 -21.32
C VAL A 166 -0.25 -13.23 -21.61
N ALA A 167 -0.13 -12.38 -20.59
CA ALA A 167 0.07 -10.94 -20.77
C ALA A 167 1.37 -10.60 -21.54
N LEU A 168 2.42 -11.41 -21.41
CA LEU A 168 3.70 -11.22 -22.11
C LEU A 168 3.59 -11.43 -23.64
N PRO A 169 3.14 -12.59 -24.17
CA PRO A 169 2.98 -12.78 -25.60
C PRO A 169 1.96 -11.82 -26.21
N LEU A 170 0.86 -11.50 -25.50
CA LEU A 170 -0.07 -10.45 -25.94
C LEU A 170 0.66 -9.11 -26.12
N HIS A 171 1.48 -8.72 -25.14
CA HIS A 171 2.24 -7.48 -25.24
C HIS A 171 3.28 -7.52 -26.38
N LEU A 172 3.95 -8.64 -26.61
CA LEU A 172 4.88 -8.79 -27.74
C LEU A 172 4.18 -8.60 -29.10
N VAL A 173 2.95 -9.08 -29.24
CA VAL A 173 2.13 -8.85 -30.44
C VAL A 173 1.78 -7.36 -30.60
N PHE A 174 1.42 -6.68 -29.51
CA PHE A 174 1.14 -5.24 -29.53
C PHE A 174 2.39 -4.40 -29.82
N ALA A 175 3.55 -4.83 -29.30
CA ALA A 175 4.83 -4.16 -29.50
C ALA A 175 5.32 -4.28 -30.94
N ASN A 176 5.10 -5.42 -31.61
CA ASN A 176 5.59 -5.68 -32.98
C ASN A 176 4.61 -5.28 -34.09
N SER A 177 3.32 -5.11 -33.81
CA SER A 177 2.31 -4.85 -34.84
C SER A 177 2.18 -3.35 -35.19
N ASN A 178 2.28 -2.99 -36.48
CA ASN A 178 2.16 -1.59 -36.92
C ASN A 178 0.73 -1.15 -37.29
N GLY A 179 -0.23 -2.09 -37.28
CA GLY A 179 -1.60 -1.87 -37.73
C GLY A 179 -2.61 -1.60 -36.59
N ILE A 180 -3.76 -2.25 -36.70
CA ILE A 180 -4.91 -2.11 -35.79
C ILE A 180 -4.57 -2.61 -34.36
N LEU A 181 -3.71 -3.62 -34.25
CA LEU A 181 -3.29 -4.24 -32.99
C LEU A 181 -2.33 -3.38 -32.13
N ARG A 182 -2.04 -2.15 -32.55
CA ARG A 182 -1.27 -1.18 -31.78
C ARG A 182 -1.91 -0.92 -30.40
N TRP A 183 -1.07 -0.73 -29.37
CA TRP A 183 -1.51 -0.49 -27.99
C TRP A 183 -2.56 0.62 -27.87
N SER A 184 -2.31 1.79 -28.47
CA SER A 184 -3.22 2.94 -28.45
C SER A 184 -4.55 2.74 -29.18
N ARG A 185 -4.66 1.74 -30.08
CA ARG A 185 -5.89 1.46 -30.84
C ARG A 185 -6.66 0.29 -30.24
N MET A 186 -6.23 -0.95 -30.53
CA MET A 186 -6.91 -2.16 -30.07
C MET A 186 -6.16 -2.91 -28.96
N GLY A 187 -4.87 -2.69 -28.75
CA GLY A 187 -4.12 -3.42 -27.72
C GLY A 187 -4.66 -3.18 -26.30
N MET A 188 -4.93 -1.92 -25.93
CA MET A 188 -5.50 -1.58 -24.63
C MET A 188 -6.89 -2.20 -24.38
N PRO A 189 -7.89 -2.08 -25.28
CA PRO A 189 -9.20 -2.70 -25.05
C PRO A 189 -9.16 -4.22 -25.09
N ILE A 190 -8.35 -4.84 -25.96
CA ILE A 190 -8.16 -6.31 -25.97
C ILE A 190 -7.60 -6.78 -24.62
N GLN A 191 -6.57 -6.10 -24.12
CA GLN A 191 -5.97 -6.42 -22.83
C GLN A 191 -6.96 -6.23 -21.67
N SER A 192 -7.73 -5.14 -21.66
CA SER A 192 -8.75 -4.90 -20.63
C SER A 192 -9.87 -5.93 -20.66
N LEU A 193 -10.32 -6.35 -21.85
CA LEU A 193 -11.32 -7.40 -22.00
C LEU A 193 -10.79 -8.76 -21.50
N TYR A 194 -9.54 -9.10 -21.83
CA TYR A 194 -8.88 -10.29 -21.30
C TYR A 194 -8.81 -10.25 -19.77
N GLN A 195 -8.36 -9.13 -19.19
CA GLN A 195 -8.26 -8.97 -17.74
C GLN A 195 -9.63 -9.05 -17.04
N ALA A 196 -10.67 -8.48 -17.63
CA ALA A 196 -12.03 -8.57 -17.10
C ALA A 196 -12.58 -10.00 -17.15
N ALA A 197 -12.41 -10.70 -18.29
CA ALA A 197 -12.81 -12.10 -18.41
C ALA A 197 -12.04 -13.01 -17.45
N TRP A 198 -10.72 -12.78 -17.34
CA TRP A 198 -9.84 -13.49 -16.42
C TRP A 198 -10.29 -13.30 -14.96
N LEU A 199 -10.56 -12.06 -14.56
CA LEU A 199 -10.99 -11.73 -13.20
C LEU A 199 -12.35 -12.37 -12.87
N LEU A 200 -13.33 -12.26 -13.77
CA LEU A 200 -14.67 -12.84 -13.57
C LEU A 200 -14.61 -14.37 -13.48
N TYR A 201 -13.81 -15.02 -14.33
CA TYR A 201 -13.64 -16.46 -14.32
C TYR A 201 -13.06 -16.95 -12.98
N TRP A 202 -11.93 -16.37 -12.54
CA TRP A 202 -11.27 -16.82 -11.32
C TRP A 202 -12.01 -16.40 -10.05
N ILE A 203 -12.73 -15.28 -10.04
CA ILE A 203 -13.64 -14.94 -8.93
C ILE A 203 -14.78 -15.96 -8.82
N GLY A 204 -15.34 -16.43 -9.93
CA GLY A 204 -16.42 -17.42 -9.94
C GLY A 204 -15.98 -18.83 -9.53
N TRP A 205 -14.71 -19.17 -9.75
CA TRP A 205 -14.18 -20.52 -9.56
C TRP A 205 -14.41 -21.10 -8.15
N PRO A 206 -14.11 -20.41 -7.05
CA PRO A 206 -14.29 -20.96 -5.71
C PRO A 206 -15.76 -21.15 -5.31
N PHE A 207 -16.69 -20.42 -5.94
CA PHE A 207 -18.13 -20.58 -5.72
C PHE A 207 -18.65 -21.84 -6.40
N ILE A 208 -18.15 -22.16 -7.59
CA ILE A 208 -18.50 -23.39 -8.32
C ILE A 208 -17.98 -24.63 -7.58
N ARG A 209 -16.77 -24.55 -7.01
CA ARG A 209 -16.13 -25.66 -6.30
C ARG A 209 -16.50 -25.75 -4.81
N THR A 210 -17.38 -24.87 -4.33
CA THR A 210 -17.89 -24.84 -2.95
C THR A 210 -16.81 -24.87 -1.85
N TRP A 211 -15.66 -24.24 -2.09
CA TRP A 211 -14.52 -24.28 -1.18
C TRP A 211 -14.83 -23.75 0.24
N THR A 212 -13.98 -24.15 1.20
CA THR A 212 -13.99 -23.59 2.55
C THR A 212 -13.69 -22.09 2.51
N TRP A 213 -14.23 -21.34 3.47
CA TRP A 213 -14.04 -19.89 3.51
C TRP A 213 -12.55 -19.51 3.59
N THR A 214 -11.73 -20.29 4.32
CA THR A 214 -10.27 -20.10 4.45
C THR A 214 -9.56 -20.17 3.10
N ALA A 215 -9.83 -21.22 2.31
CA ALA A 215 -9.30 -21.40 0.97
C ALA A 215 -9.77 -20.28 0.02
N GLN A 216 -11.03 -19.86 0.14
CA GLN A 216 -11.59 -18.75 -0.62
C GLN A 216 -10.90 -17.42 -0.32
N VAL A 217 -10.61 -17.11 0.96
CA VAL A 217 -9.88 -15.88 1.32
C VAL A 217 -8.50 -15.87 0.69
N PHE A 218 -7.73 -16.94 0.87
CA PHE A 218 -6.39 -17.06 0.30
C PHE A 218 -6.42 -16.86 -1.22
N PHE A 219 -7.29 -17.60 -1.91
CA PHE A 219 -7.41 -17.53 -3.36
C PHE A 219 -7.83 -16.14 -3.84
N THR A 220 -8.84 -15.52 -3.22
CA THR A 220 -9.32 -14.17 -3.59
C THR A 220 -8.26 -13.10 -3.37
N LEU A 221 -7.50 -13.15 -2.26
CA LEU A 221 -6.40 -12.22 -2.03
C LEU A 221 -5.30 -12.38 -3.09
N HIS A 222 -4.99 -13.62 -3.49
CA HIS A 222 -4.02 -13.89 -4.54
C HIS A 222 -4.52 -13.45 -5.92
N ILE A 223 -5.80 -13.70 -6.25
CA ILE A 223 -6.47 -13.18 -7.47
C ILE A 223 -6.28 -11.67 -7.58
N LEU A 224 -6.59 -10.92 -6.52
CA LEU A 224 -6.50 -9.46 -6.53
C LEU A 224 -5.05 -8.99 -6.71
N SER A 225 -4.10 -9.62 -6.03
CA SER A 225 -2.67 -9.34 -6.18
C SER A 225 -2.20 -9.56 -7.62
N LEU A 226 -2.50 -10.74 -8.19
CA LEU A 226 -2.13 -11.12 -9.55
C LEU A 226 -2.81 -10.24 -10.60
N PHE A 227 -4.07 -9.88 -10.40
CA PHE A 227 -4.79 -8.95 -11.26
C PHE A 227 -4.10 -7.58 -11.31
N MET A 228 -3.77 -7.01 -10.13
CA MET A 228 -3.07 -5.73 -10.04
C MET A 228 -1.70 -5.79 -10.72
N LYS A 229 -0.94 -6.88 -10.50
CA LYS A 229 0.35 -7.10 -11.17
C LYS A 229 0.21 -7.20 -12.69
N MET A 230 -0.72 -8.02 -13.17
CA MET A 230 -0.99 -8.20 -14.60
C MET A 230 -1.43 -6.88 -15.26
N HIS A 231 -2.30 -6.12 -14.60
CA HIS A 231 -2.72 -4.79 -15.05
C HIS A 231 -1.54 -3.83 -15.15
N SER A 232 -0.76 -3.76 -14.07
CA SER A 232 0.41 -2.92 -13.97
C SER A 232 1.46 -3.23 -15.05
N TYR A 233 1.75 -4.52 -15.27
CA TYR A 233 2.74 -4.96 -16.26
C TYR A 233 2.30 -4.58 -17.67
N ALA A 234 1.06 -4.91 -18.04
CA ALA A 234 0.56 -4.66 -19.39
C ALA A 234 0.44 -3.16 -19.69
N PHE A 235 -0.05 -2.37 -18.73
CA PHE A 235 -0.24 -0.93 -18.91
C PHE A 235 1.10 -0.17 -19.03
N TYR A 236 2.07 -0.48 -18.15
CA TYR A 236 3.37 0.19 -18.19
C TYR A 236 4.17 -0.17 -19.45
N ASN A 237 4.27 -1.45 -19.80
CA ASN A 237 4.93 -1.84 -21.05
C ASN A 237 4.18 -1.31 -22.27
N GLY A 238 2.85 -1.23 -22.22
CA GLY A 238 2.02 -0.57 -23.22
C GLY A 238 2.42 0.89 -23.45
N HIS A 239 2.59 1.65 -22.36
CA HIS A 239 3.12 3.01 -22.41
C HIS A 239 4.52 3.07 -23.05
N LEU A 240 5.45 2.23 -22.59
CA LEU A 240 6.81 2.17 -23.14
C LEU A 240 6.84 1.81 -24.64
N SER A 241 5.94 0.93 -25.09
CA SER A 241 5.81 0.57 -26.51
C SER A 241 5.44 1.78 -27.39
N GLU A 242 4.54 2.64 -26.90
CA GLU A 242 4.13 3.86 -27.60
C GLU A 242 5.22 4.93 -27.55
N THR A 243 5.89 5.08 -26.41
CA THR A 243 7.05 5.98 -26.25
C THR A 243 8.18 5.59 -27.19
N ARG A 244 8.50 4.30 -27.32
CA ARG A 244 9.52 3.80 -28.26
C ARG A 244 9.15 4.07 -29.71
N ARG A 245 7.89 3.82 -30.07
CA ARG A 245 7.41 4.11 -31.43
C ARG A 245 7.51 5.59 -31.76
N ARG A 246 7.16 6.45 -30.80
CA ARG A 246 7.30 7.90 -30.96
C ARG A 246 8.75 8.30 -31.14
N LEU A 247 9.67 7.72 -30.35
CA LEU A 247 11.10 7.97 -30.52
C LEU A 247 11.58 7.56 -31.92
N ASN A 248 11.24 6.34 -32.37
CA ASN A 248 11.60 5.87 -33.72
C ASN A 248 10.96 6.72 -34.84
N ALA A 249 9.79 7.32 -34.60
CA ALA A 249 9.16 8.22 -35.58
C ALA A 249 9.98 9.52 -35.74
N LEU A 250 10.65 10.01 -34.69
CA LEU A 250 11.50 11.20 -34.75
C LEU A 250 12.78 11.00 -35.59
N ASP A 251 13.09 9.78 -36.02
CA ASP A 251 14.14 9.52 -37.01
C ASP A 251 13.76 10.04 -38.40
N LYS A 252 12.44 10.19 -38.67
CA LYS A 252 11.89 10.78 -39.91
C LYS A 252 11.01 11.99 -39.56
N PRO A 253 11.63 13.16 -39.29
CA PRO A 253 10.94 14.31 -38.70
C PRO A 253 9.81 14.88 -39.58
N GLU A 254 9.85 14.68 -40.90
CA GLU A 254 8.83 15.19 -41.84
C GLU A 254 7.44 14.56 -41.65
N THR A 255 7.37 13.36 -41.07
CA THR A 255 6.10 12.62 -40.85
C THR A 255 5.76 12.45 -39.37
N ALA A 256 6.64 12.89 -38.49
CA ALA A 256 6.54 12.65 -37.05
C ALA A 256 5.66 13.68 -36.36
N SER A 257 4.85 13.22 -35.40
CA SER A 257 4.13 14.14 -34.53
C SER A 257 5.10 14.82 -33.55
N LYS A 258 5.37 16.11 -33.77
CA LYS A 258 6.11 17.00 -32.86
C LYS A 258 5.30 17.43 -31.62
N ALA A 259 4.14 16.81 -31.36
CA ALA A 259 3.34 17.16 -30.19
C ALA A 259 4.18 17.05 -28.90
N ALA A 260 3.80 17.76 -27.84
CA ALA A 260 4.42 17.54 -26.54
C ALA A 260 4.10 16.10 -26.05
N PRO A 261 5.01 15.45 -25.31
CA PRO A 261 4.72 14.15 -24.73
C PRO A 261 3.57 14.26 -23.73
N VAL A 262 2.65 13.29 -23.74
CA VAL A 262 1.51 13.27 -22.81
C VAL A 262 2.08 13.07 -21.41
N ARG A 263 2.20 14.15 -20.64
CA ARG A 263 2.59 14.11 -19.23
C ARG A 263 1.39 13.66 -18.42
N TYR A 264 1.51 12.54 -17.72
CA TYR A 264 0.49 12.17 -16.76
C TYR A 264 0.45 13.22 -15.65
N PRO A 265 -0.74 13.61 -15.14
CA PRO A 265 -0.84 14.63 -14.12
C PRO A 265 -0.09 14.21 -12.87
N ASN A 266 1.05 14.84 -12.63
CA ASN A 266 1.75 14.80 -11.36
C ASN A 266 1.22 15.96 -10.50
N PRO A 267 0.87 15.78 -9.22
CA PRO A 267 0.29 16.83 -8.36
C PRO A 267 1.00 18.20 -8.39
N ARG A 268 2.26 18.24 -8.81
CA ARG A 268 3.14 19.42 -8.89
C ARG A 268 3.26 20.08 -10.27
N SER A 269 2.70 19.52 -11.34
CA SER A 269 2.84 20.11 -12.69
C SER A 269 2.15 21.48 -12.82
N ARG A 270 1.10 21.74 -12.02
CA ARG A 270 0.35 23.01 -12.06
C ARG A 270 1.08 24.22 -11.48
N LEU A 271 2.19 24.03 -10.77
CA LEU A 271 2.97 25.15 -10.22
C LEU A 271 4.02 25.68 -11.20
N GLN A 272 4.17 25.07 -12.39
CA GLN A 272 5.22 25.42 -13.33
C GLN A 272 4.73 25.73 -14.75
N ASP A 273 3.43 25.59 -15.04
CA ASP A 273 2.83 26.11 -16.28
C ASP A 273 2.90 27.65 -16.37
N ASN A 274 3.28 28.34 -15.29
CA ASN A 274 3.41 29.80 -15.25
C ASN A 274 4.86 30.33 -15.25
N ASP A 275 5.88 29.48 -15.13
CA ASP A 275 7.29 29.91 -14.95
C ASP A 275 8.23 29.52 -16.11
N HIS A 276 7.71 28.87 -17.15
CA HIS A 276 8.42 28.75 -18.42
C HIS A 276 7.88 29.81 -19.38
N GLU A 277 8.45 31.01 -19.32
CA GLU A 277 8.53 31.84 -20.52
C GLU A 277 9.33 31.04 -21.55
N ASP A 278 8.61 30.33 -22.43
CA ASP A 278 9.15 29.68 -23.61
C ASP A 278 9.82 30.75 -24.47
N LYS A 279 11.14 30.91 -24.33
CA LYS A 279 11.95 31.43 -25.42
C LYS A 279 11.95 30.33 -26.48
N PRO A 280 11.43 30.56 -27.70
CA PRO A 280 11.46 29.54 -28.74
C PRO A 280 12.91 29.17 -28.98
N GLY A 281 13.27 27.93 -28.64
CA GLY A 281 14.55 27.36 -29.04
C GLY A 281 14.56 27.23 -30.57
N SER A 282 15.73 26.97 -31.16
CA SER A 282 15.72 26.46 -32.53
C SER A 282 14.92 25.15 -32.59
N ASP A 283 14.19 24.90 -33.68
CA ASP A 283 13.44 23.66 -33.91
C ASP A 283 14.27 22.40 -33.61
N ASP A 284 15.58 22.44 -33.88
CA ASP A 284 16.52 21.35 -33.61
C ASP A 284 16.77 21.12 -32.12
N THR A 285 16.75 22.17 -31.30
CA THR A 285 16.91 22.07 -29.84
C THR A 285 15.70 21.38 -29.22
N GLU A 286 14.49 21.80 -29.59
CA GLU A 286 13.24 21.20 -29.09
C GLU A 286 13.10 19.72 -29.50
N LEU A 287 13.54 19.37 -30.71
CA LEU A 287 13.56 17.98 -31.17
C LEU A 287 14.56 17.12 -30.39
N ASN A 288 15.73 17.66 -30.07
CA ASN A 288 16.74 16.94 -29.29
C ASN A 288 16.28 16.76 -27.84
N ASP A 289 15.69 17.78 -27.23
CA ASP A 289 15.09 17.68 -25.89
C ASP A 289 13.98 16.62 -25.84
N LEU A 290 13.15 16.55 -26.89
CA LEU A 290 12.10 15.53 -27.02
C LEU A 290 12.70 14.12 -27.18
N ARG A 291 13.75 13.94 -27.98
CA ARG A 291 14.46 12.66 -28.12
C ARG A 291 15.05 12.20 -26.80
N GLU A 292 15.71 13.10 -26.08
CA GLU A 292 16.28 12.83 -24.77
C GLU A 292 15.19 12.47 -23.75
N ALA A 293 14.07 13.20 -23.74
CA ALA A 293 12.92 12.89 -22.89
C ALA A 293 12.39 11.47 -23.10
N LEU A 294 12.19 11.07 -24.35
CA LEU A 294 11.65 9.76 -24.71
C LEU A 294 12.68 8.64 -24.45
N ALA A 295 13.96 8.87 -24.74
CA ALA A 295 15.03 7.91 -24.45
C ALA A 295 15.21 7.69 -22.94
N PHE A 296 15.10 8.77 -22.15
CA PHE A 296 15.15 8.71 -20.69
C PHE A 296 13.99 7.92 -20.09
N GLU A 297 12.78 8.01 -20.67
CA GLU A 297 11.61 7.23 -20.23
C GLU A 297 11.77 5.73 -20.54
N LEU A 298 12.38 5.38 -21.68
CA LEU A 298 12.61 3.99 -22.09
C LEU A 298 13.71 3.27 -21.30
N THR A 299 14.53 4.04 -20.58
CA THR A 299 15.66 3.53 -19.82
C THR A 299 15.31 3.44 -18.34
N SER A 300 15.71 2.35 -17.69
CA SER A 300 15.47 2.14 -16.25
C SER A 300 16.13 3.26 -15.43
N PRO A 301 15.59 3.60 -14.24
CA PRO A 301 16.21 4.58 -13.35
C PRO A 301 17.64 4.21 -12.91
N LEU A 302 17.97 2.91 -12.92
CA LEU A 302 19.29 2.37 -12.57
C LEU A 302 20.22 2.21 -13.79
N GLY A 303 19.69 2.42 -15.00
CA GLY A 303 20.46 2.50 -16.25
C GLY A 303 20.86 1.17 -16.89
N GLN A 304 20.52 0.02 -16.30
CA GLN A 304 20.97 -1.29 -16.81
C GLN A 304 20.04 -1.88 -17.87
N VAL A 305 18.75 -1.58 -17.81
CA VAL A 305 17.72 -2.17 -18.68
C VAL A 305 17.00 -1.09 -19.48
N THR A 306 16.91 -1.31 -20.79
CA THR A 306 16.17 -0.44 -21.71
C THR A 306 15.10 -1.27 -22.43
N TYR A 307 13.90 -0.71 -22.57
CA TYR A 307 12.84 -1.33 -23.35
C TYR A 307 13.26 -1.49 -24.83
N PRO A 308 13.12 -2.68 -25.46
CA PRO A 308 12.25 -3.81 -25.11
C PRO A 308 12.97 -4.97 -24.42
N ASN A 309 14.23 -4.82 -24.00
CA ASN A 309 15.05 -5.95 -23.52
C ASN A 309 14.50 -6.57 -22.22
N ASN A 310 13.57 -5.89 -21.56
CA ASN A 310 12.85 -6.38 -20.39
C ASN A 310 11.76 -7.42 -20.72
N LEU A 311 11.35 -7.58 -21.98
CA LEU A 311 10.26 -8.49 -22.39
C LEU A 311 10.72 -9.95 -22.43
N THR A 312 11.11 -10.48 -21.25
CA THR A 312 11.55 -11.86 -21.07
C THR A 312 10.68 -12.56 -20.03
N ILE A 313 10.53 -13.88 -20.15
CA ILE A 313 9.82 -14.70 -19.16
C ILE A 313 10.48 -14.56 -17.78
N ARG A 314 11.82 -14.49 -17.74
CA ARG A 314 12.58 -14.32 -16.49
C ARG A 314 12.20 -13.04 -15.75
N ASN A 315 12.14 -11.90 -16.46
CA ASN A 315 11.76 -10.62 -15.86
C ASN A 315 10.29 -10.64 -15.38
N PHE A 316 9.38 -11.25 -16.16
CA PHE A 316 7.97 -11.37 -15.78
C PHE A 316 7.78 -12.23 -14.52
N VAL A 317 8.42 -13.40 -14.47
CA VAL A 317 8.35 -14.31 -13.31
C VAL A 317 8.99 -13.68 -12.08
N ASP A 318 10.11 -12.99 -12.24
CA ASP A 318 10.75 -12.24 -11.15
C ASP A 318 9.80 -11.16 -10.57
N PHE A 319 9.12 -10.39 -11.42
CA PHE A 319 8.10 -9.44 -10.98
C PHE A 319 6.91 -10.12 -10.28
N LEU A 320 6.51 -11.32 -10.74
CA LEU A 320 5.44 -12.10 -10.13
C LEU A 320 5.74 -12.46 -8.67
N PHE A 321 6.99 -12.74 -8.35
CA PHE A 321 7.43 -13.05 -6.97
C PHE A 321 7.82 -11.82 -6.16
N CYS A 322 8.24 -10.71 -6.78
CA CYS A 322 8.59 -9.49 -6.05
C CYS A 322 7.40 -8.99 -5.20
N PRO A 323 7.61 -8.58 -3.93
CA PRO A 323 6.54 -8.12 -3.04
C PRO A 323 6.08 -6.68 -3.36
N THR A 324 5.79 -6.40 -4.63
CA THR A 324 5.29 -5.12 -5.12
C THR A 324 4.24 -5.32 -6.21
N LEU A 325 3.27 -4.40 -6.29
CA LEU A 325 2.16 -4.47 -7.24
C LEU A 325 2.37 -3.60 -8.48
N CYS A 326 3.38 -2.74 -8.45
CA CYS A 326 3.71 -1.84 -9.54
C CYS A 326 4.96 -2.32 -10.26
N TYR A 327 4.75 -2.77 -11.50
CA TYR A 327 5.83 -3.11 -12.42
C TYR A 327 6.66 -1.86 -12.76
N GLU A 328 7.97 -2.00 -12.67
CA GLU A 328 9.00 -1.07 -13.16
C GLU A 328 10.05 -1.90 -13.91
N LEU A 329 10.85 -1.25 -14.77
CA LEU A 329 11.86 -1.95 -15.58
C LEU A 329 12.92 -2.67 -14.72
N GLU A 330 13.24 -2.09 -13.57
CA GLU A 330 14.30 -2.56 -12.70
C GLU A 330 13.99 -2.20 -11.24
N TYR A 331 14.42 -3.06 -10.32
CA TYR A 331 14.26 -2.89 -8.89
C TYR A 331 15.61 -2.93 -8.18
N PRO A 332 15.81 -2.15 -7.11
CA PRO A 332 17.04 -2.22 -6.32
C PRO A 332 17.17 -3.61 -5.70
N ARG A 333 18.37 -4.19 -5.79
CA ARG A 333 18.64 -5.55 -5.30
C ARG A 333 19.60 -5.58 -4.12
N THR A 334 19.44 -6.58 -3.25
CA THR A 334 20.42 -6.92 -2.21
C THR A 334 21.55 -7.75 -2.81
N SER A 335 22.70 -7.82 -2.12
CA SER A 335 23.88 -8.58 -2.59
C SER A 335 23.68 -10.09 -2.56
N GLY A 336 22.77 -10.60 -1.73
CA GLY A 336 22.42 -12.02 -1.62
C GLY A 336 21.23 -12.25 -0.69
N THR A 337 20.89 -13.51 -0.48
CA THR A 337 19.84 -13.96 0.45
C THR A 337 20.43 -14.25 1.82
N ASP A 338 19.88 -13.64 2.87
CA ASP A 338 20.12 -14.08 4.24
C ASP A 338 19.16 -15.22 4.59
N TRP A 339 19.68 -16.45 4.58
CA TRP A 339 18.90 -17.65 4.89
C TRP A 339 18.42 -17.71 6.34
N GLY A 340 19.14 -17.08 7.27
CA GLY A 340 18.72 -16.98 8.66
C GLY A 340 17.50 -16.09 8.81
N GLU A 341 17.57 -14.89 8.21
CA GLU A 341 16.44 -13.95 8.19
C GLU A 341 15.20 -14.59 7.52
N LEU A 342 15.39 -15.27 6.39
CA LEU A 342 14.30 -15.99 5.72
C LEU A 342 13.67 -17.08 6.61
N PHE A 343 14.49 -17.88 7.28
CA PHE A 343 14.02 -18.93 8.19
C PHE A 343 13.19 -18.36 9.35
N TYR A 344 13.70 -17.31 10.03
CA TYR A 344 12.97 -16.68 11.13
C TYR A 344 11.66 -16.04 10.69
N LYS A 345 11.65 -15.36 9.53
CA LYS A 345 10.41 -14.80 8.96
C LYS A 345 9.40 -15.91 8.63
N SER A 346 9.85 -17.01 8.01
CA SER A 346 8.98 -18.15 7.72
C SER A 346 8.43 -18.80 9.00
N LEU A 347 9.26 -19.01 10.01
CA LEU A 347 8.81 -19.53 11.31
C LEU A 347 7.78 -18.60 11.98
N ALA A 348 8.00 -17.29 11.91
CA ALA A 348 7.09 -16.29 12.46
C ALA A 348 5.72 -16.29 11.75
N VAL A 349 5.66 -16.55 10.44
CA VAL A 349 4.39 -16.74 9.72
C VAL A 349 3.58 -17.89 10.35
N PHE A 350 4.19 -19.06 10.53
CA PHE A 350 3.49 -20.20 11.14
C PHE A 350 3.08 -19.92 12.59
N GLY A 351 3.95 -19.28 13.37
CA GLY A 351 3.65 -18.87 14.74
C GLY A 351 2.46 -17.91 14.84
N CYS A 352 2.42 -16.87 14.00
CA CYS A 352 1.30 -15.94 13.96
C CYS A 352 -0.01 -16.58 13.48
N ILE A 353 0.02 -17.48 12.48
CA ILE A 353 -1.17 -18.20 12.02
C ILE A 353 -1.72 -19.09 13.13
N PHE A 354 -0.84 -19.77 13.87
CA PHE A 354 -1.23 -20.55 15.05
C PHE A 354 -1.87 -19.65 16.11
N LEU A 355 -1.27 -18.50 16.43
CA LEU A 355 -1.84 -17.52 17.35
C LEU A 355 -3.21 -17.00 16.91
N LEU A 356 -3.37 -16.67 15.63
CA LEU A 356 -4.65 -16.25 15.05
C LEU A 356 -5.72 -17.33 15.21
N THR A 357 -5.35 -18.59 15.04
CA THR A 357 -6.25 -19.73 15.21
C THR A 357 -6.70 -19.83 16.66
N VAL A 358 -5.76 -19.84 17.62
CA VAL A 358 -6.07 -19.86 19.06
C VAL A 358 -6.93 -18.66 19.46
N THR A 359 -6.61 -17.44 18.99
CA THR A 359 -7.40 -16.24 19.27
C THR A 359 -8.83 -16.38 18.75
N SER A 360 -9.00 -16.95 17.57
CA SER A 360 -10.33 -17.18 16.98
C SER A 360 -11.15 -18.21 17.78
N GLU A 361 -10.54 -19.34 18.14
CA GLU A 361 -11.20 -20.44 18.86
C GLU A 361 -11.64 -20.08 20.26
N GLU A 362 -10.78 -19.41 21.01
CA GLU A 362 -10.98 -19.17 22.43
C GLU A 362 -11.79 -17.90 22.69
N PHE A 363 -11.64 -16.88 21.84
CA PHE A 363 -12.17 -15.54 22.14
C PHE A 363 -13.20 -15.02 21.14
N ILE A 364 -13.19 -15.46 19.87
CA ILE A 364 -14.10 -14.95 18.84
C ILE A 364 -15.30 -15.88 18.66
N ILE A 365 -15.06 -17.15 18.35
CA ILE A 365 -16.11 -18.13 18.02
C ILE A 365 -17.11 -18.34 19.17
N PRO A 366 -16.70 -18.45 20.45
CA PRO A 366 -17.65 -18.68 21.55
C PRO A 366 -18.61 -17.52 21.71
N VAL A 367 -18.11 -16.28 21.62
CA VAL A 367 -18.91 -15.05 21.70
C VAL A 367 -19.92 -15.00 20.56
N LEU A 368 -19.50 -15.28 19.33
CA LEU A 368 -20.40 -15.31 18.17
C LEU A 368 -21.48 -16.40 18.30
N ARG A 369 -21.14 -17.58 18.82
CA ARG A 369 -22.09 -18.68 19.00
C ARG A 369 -23.13 -18.36 20.06
N GLU A 370 -22.73 -17.80 21.19
CA GLU A 370 -23.61 -17.37 22.27
C GLU A 370 -24.61 -16.31 21.75
N SER A 371 -24.11 -15.25 21.12
CA SER A 371 -24.95 -14.19 20.57
C SER A 371 -25.88 -14.67 19.46
N SER A 372 -25.43 -15.60 18.62
CA SER A 372 -26.28 -16.17 17.56
C SER A 372 -27.46 -16.94 18.12
N HIS A 373 -27.31 -17.64 19.26
CA HIS A 373 -28.42 -18.32 19.90
C HIS A 373 -29.39 -17.31 20.52
N GLN A 374 -28.87 -16.31 21.22
CA GLN A 374 -29.69 -15.26 21.84
C GLN A 374 -30.48 -14.47 20.80
N MET A 375 -29.92 -14.17 19.63
CA MET A 375 -30.63 -13.44 18.57
C MET A 375 -31.73 -14.27 17.88
N GLN A 376 -31.70 -15.60 17.95
CA GLN A 376 -32.76 -16.43 17.37
C GLN A 376 -34.04 -16.42 18.20
N ASP A 377 -33.92 -16.16 19.50
CA ASP A 377 -35.03 -16.24 20.47
C ASP A 377 -35.73 -14.88 20.70
N VAL A 378 -35.29 -13.81 20.03
CA VAL A 378 -35.71 -12.42 20.31
C VAL A 378 -36.57 -11.84 19.17
N ASP A 379 -37.81 -11.45 19.50
CA ASP A 379 -38.73 -10.79 18.57
C ASP A 379 -38.57 -9.24 18.52
N SER A 380 -37.91 -8.64 19.52
CA SER A 380 -37.77 -7.18 19.64
C SER A 380 -36.49 -6.65 18.99
N ILE A 381 -36.63 -5.66 18.09
CA ILE A 381 -35.50 -4.99 17.43
C ILE A 381 -34.55 -4.32 18.43
N VAL A 382 -35.08 -3.77 19.52
CA VAL A 382 -34.27 -3.07 20.53
C VAL A 382 -33.37 -4.04 21.30
N GLU A 383 -33.92 -5.19 21.66
CA GLU A 383 -33.19 -6.24 22.37
C GLU A 383 -32.13 -6.88 21.44
N GLY A 384 -32.49 -7.13 20.17
CA GLY A 384 -31.52 -7.55 19.16
C GLY A 384 -30.37 -6.55 18.96
N ALA A 385 -30.66 -5.24 18.98
CA ALA A 385 -29.63 -4.20 18.88
C ALA A 385 -28.72 -4.15 20.12
N LEU A 386 -29.27 -4.38 21.32
CA LEU A 386 -28.50 -4.46 22.57
C LEU A 386 -27.57 -5.68 22.58
N ILE A 387 -28.07 -6.86 22.18
CA ILE A 387 -27.25 -8.08 22.05
C ILE A 387 -26.12 -7.85 21.04
N LEU A 388 -26.42 -7.20 19.91
CA LEU A 388 -25.41 -6.86 18.91
C LEU A 388 -24.35 -5.91 19.49
N ALA A 389 -24.75 -4.87 20.21
CA ALA A 389 -23.83 -3.92 20.83
C ALA A 389 -22.95 -4.57 21.90
N GLU A 390 -23.50 -5.45 22.73
CA GLU A 390 -22.75 -6.25 23.71
C GLU A 390 -21.74 -7.16 23.02
N THR A 391 -22.16 -7.85 21.96
CA THR A 391 -21.30 -8.71 21.16
C THR A 391 -20.12 -7.94 20.57
N ILE A 392 -20.40 -6.78 19.94
CA ILE A 392 -19.36 -5.91 19.39
C ILE A 392 -18.35 -5.51 20.47
N SER A 393 -18.84 -5.13 21.66
CA SER A 393 -17.99 -4.75 22.79
C SER A 393 -17.05 -5.88 23.23
N ARG A 394 -17.58 -7.10 23.38
CA ARG A 394 -16.78 -8.30 23.75
C ARG A 394 -15.74 -8.64 22.67
N LEU A 395 -16.03 -8.34 21.40
CA LEU A 395 -15.17 -8.61 20.25
C LEU A 395 -14.09 -7.54 19.98
N LEU A 396 -14.13 -6.37 20.63
CA LEU A 396 -13.17 -5.27 20.39
C LEU A 396 -11.71 -5.72 20.54
N PHE A 397 -11.36 -6.31 21.68
CA PHE A 397 -9.98 -6.70 21.98
C PHE A 397 -9.49 -7.90 21.13
N PRO A 398 -10.24 -9.00 20.98
CA PRO A 398 -9.84 -10.10 20.11
C PRO A 398 -9.61 -9.69 18.65
N PHE A 399 -10.46 -8.80 18.10
CA PHE A 399 -10.26 -8.28 16.74
C PHE A 399 -9.07 -7.32 16.62
N MET A 400 -8.79 -6.52 17.65
CA MET A 400 -7.58 -5.71 17.69
C MET A 400 -6.32 -6.59 17.61
N VAL A 401 -6.23 -7.64 18.41
CA VAL A 401 -5.11 -8.60 18.38
C VAL A 401 -5.02 -9.29 17.01
N SER A 402 -6.16 -9.76 16.49
CA SER A 402 -6.21 -10.44 15.19
C SER A 402 -5.76 -9.52 14.04
N PHE A 403 -6.18 -8.26 14.06
CA PHE A 403 -5.78 -7.26 13.07
C PHE A 403 -4.26 -7.01 13.08
N LEU A 404 -3.66 -6.86 14.26
CA LEU A 404 -2.22 -6.68 14.41
C LEU A 404 -1.42 -7.92 13.98
N LEU A 405 -1.92 -9.12 14.30
CA LEU A 405 -1.29 -10.37 13.86
C LEU A 405 -1.36 -10.54 12.35
N VAL A 406 -2.52 -10.30 11.72
CA VAL A 406 -2.67 -10.35 10.25
C VAL A 406 -1.73 -9.35 9.56
N PHE A 407 -1.61 -8.15 10.13
CA PHE A 407 -0.66 -7.15 9.64
C PHE A 407 0.78 -7.66 9.64
N LEU A 408 1.23 -8.21 10.78
CA LEU A 408 2.59 -8.78 10.89
C LEU A 408 2.80 -9.94 9.94
N VAL A 409 1.84 -10.86 9.83
CA VAL A 409 1.90 -12.00 8.91
C VAL A 409 2.12 -11.53 7.47
N ILE A 410 1.29 -10.60 6.99
CA ILE A 410 1.32 -10.21 5.58
C ILE A 410 2.53 -9.31 5.30
N PHE A 411 2.64 -8.18 6.00
CA PHE A 411 3.55 -7.12 5.60
C PHE A 411 4.98 -7.29 6.13
N GLU A 412 5.14 -7.82 7.35
CA GLU A 412 6.47 -7.99 7.93
C GLU A 412 7.08 -9.33 7.51
N TYR A 413 6.31 -10.42 7.66
CA TYR A 413 6.87 -11.77 7.50
C TYR A 413 6.73 -12.33 6.08
N ILE A 414 5.54 -12.33 5.47
CA ILE A 414 5.34 -12.85 4.11
C ILE A 414 6.04 -11.95 3.09
N CYS A 415 5.72 -10.65 3.05
CA CYS A 415 6.37 -9.72 2.12
C CYS A 415 7.88 -9.66 2.36
N GLY A 416 8.33 -9.68 3.62
CA GLY A 416 9.75 -9.75 3.97
C GLY A 416 10.43 -11.02 3.45
N ALA A 417 9.81 -12.19 3.60
CA ALA A 417 10.35 -13.46 3.09
C ALA A 417 10.45 -13.46 1.56
N PHE A 418 9.40 -13.00 0.85
CA PHE A 418 9.46 -12.85 -0.61
C PHE A 418 10.52 -11.82 -1.04
N ALA A 419 10.73 -10.75 -0.27
CA ALA A 419 11.82 -9.81 -0.54
C ALA A 419 13.20 -10.47 -0.43
N GLU A 420 13.44 -11.35 0.56
CA GLU A 420 14.69 -12.13 0.64
C GLU A 420 14.87 -13.07 -0.55
N ILE A 421 13.80 -13.78 -0.92
CA ILE A 421 13.81 -14.77 -2.00
C ILE A 421 14.12 -14.11 -3.34
N THR A 422 13.56 -12.93 -3.61
CA THR A 422 13.78 -12.20 -4.86
C THR A 422 14.92 -11.17 -4.79
N HIS A 423 15.68 -11.10 -3.68
CA HIS A 423 16.69 -10.06 -3.44
C HIS A 423 16.14 -8.63 -3.57
N PHE A 424 14.86 -8.42 -3.28
CA PHE A 424 14.23 -7.10 -3.39
C PHE A 424 14.66 -6.21 -2.21
N ALA A 425 15.36 -5.11 -2.51
CA ALA A 425 15.99 -4.28 -1.48
C ALA A 425 15.06 -3.22 -0.86
N ASP A 426 13.91 -2.92 -1.48
CA ASP A 426 12.96 -1.95 -0.92
C ASP A 426 11.97 -2.63 0.03
N ARG A 427 12.34 -2.78 1.30
CA ARG A 427 11.52 -3.51 2.29
C ARG A 427 10.49 -2.62 2.99
N GLN A 428 10.21 -1.44 2.46
CA GLN A 428 9.23 -0.51 3.05
C GLN A 428 7.80 -0.81 2.54
N PHE A 429 7.19 -1.88 3.05
CA PHE A 429 5.82 -2.27 2.71
C PHE A 429 4.74 -1.46 3.44
N TYR A 430 5.12 -0.84 4.56
CA TYR A 430 4.27 -0.01 5.42
C TYR A 430 5.09 1.12 6.06
N ALA A 431 4.42 2.08 6.67
CA ALA A 431 5.01 3.16 7.45
C ALA A 431 4.45 3.16 8.89
N ASP A 432 4.72 4.20 9.69
CA ASP A 432 4.27 4.32 11.07
C ASP A 432 2.77 4.66 11.20
N TRP A 433 1.92 3.85 10.55
CA TRP A 433 0.46 4.01 10.44
C TRP A 433 -0.26 4.01 11.80
N TRP A 434 0.35 3.45 12.85
CA TRP A 434 -0.18 3.51 14.21
C TRP A 434 -0.24 4.95 14.77
N ASN A 435 0.54 5.86 14.19
CA ASN A 435 0.55 7.28 14.51
C ASN A 435 -0.40 8.11 13.62
N SER A 436 -1.12 7.50 12.68
CA SER A 436 -2.01 8.22 11.78
C SER A 436 -3.11 8.94 12.56
N CYS A 437 -3.44 10.16 12.12
CA CYS A 437 -4.45 11.02 12.74
C CYS A 437 -5.79 10.97 12.00
N ASP A 438 -5.82 10.50 10.75
CA ASP A 438 -7.04 10.34 9.97
C ASP A 438 -6.98 9.13 9.04
N TRP A 439 -8.15 8.73 8.51
CA TRP A 439 -8.25 7.57 7.61
C TRP A 439 -7.52 7.76 6.27
N LEU A 440 -7.35 9.00 5.80
CA LEU A 440 -6.59 9.25 4.58
C LEU A 440 -5.11 8.95 4.81
N GLU A 441 -4.52 9.44 5.89
CA GLU A 441 -3.14 9.15 6.29
C GLU A 441 -2.92 7.64 6.45
N PHE A 442 -3.79 6.97 7.19
CA PHE A 442 -3.76 5.52 7.37
C PHE A 442 -3.78 4.76 6.03
N SER A 443 -4.66 5.14 5.10
CA SER A 443 -4.80 4.47 3.80
C SER A 443 -3.53 4.50 2.93
N ARG A 444 -2.63 5.46 3.19
CA ARG A 444 -1.34 5.56 2.48
C ARG A 444 -0.21 4.79 3.17
N GLU A 445 -0.30 4.67 4.48
CA GLU A 445 0.79 4.20 5.34
C GLU A 445 0.67 2.72 5.69
N TRP A 446 -0.54 2.17 5.71
CA TRP A 446 -0.81 0.79 6.07
C TRP A 446 -0.28 -0.22 5.04
N ASN A 447 -0.67 -0.04 3.77
CA ASN A 447 -0.34 -0.95 2.66
C ASN A 447 0.19 -0.13 1.49
N ILE A 448 1.49 0.18 1.57
CA ILE A 448 2.16 1.02 0.57
C ILE A 448 2.09 0.41 -0.84
N PRO A 449 2.28 -0.91 -1.05
CA PRO A 449 2.15 -1.52 -2.38
C PRO A 449 0.77 -1.28 -3.02
N VAL A 450 -0.32 -1.49 -2.28
CA VAL A 450 -1.68 -1.26 -2.80
C VAL A 450 -1.93 0.23 -2.99
N HIS A 451 -1.54 1.07 -2.03
CA HIS A 451 -1.67 2.52 -2.15
C HIS A 451 -0.98 3.04 -3.43
N ASN A 452 0.25 2.60 -3.69
CA ASN A 452 1.01 2.96 -4.87
C ASN A 452 0.32 2.51 -6.16
N PHE A 453 -0.27 1.32 -6.18
CA PHE A 453 -1.04 0.83 -7.32
C PHE A 453 -2.26 1.72 -7.60
N PHE A 454 -3.09 1.99 -6.60
CA PHE A 454 -4.26 2.85 -6.74
C PHE A 454 -3.86 4.27 -7.13
N ARG A 455 -2.81 4.83 -6.52
CA ARG A 455 -2.31 6.16 -6.86
C ARG A 455 -1.87 6.26 -8.32
N ARG A 456 -1.15 5.25 -8.83
CA ARG A 456 -0.58 5.24 -10.19
C ARG A 456 -1.64 4.96 -11.25
N HIS A 457 -2.42 3.88 -11.10
CA HIS A 457 -3.29 3.39 -12.17
C HIS A 457 -4.72 3.91 -12.08
N VAL A 458 -5.19 4.30 -10.88
CA VAL A 458 -6.58 4.76 -10.68
C VAL A 458 -6.63 6.28 -10.50
N TYR A 459 -5.93 6.81 -9.50
CA TYR A 459 -5.98 8.22 -9.15
C TYR A 459 -5.35 9.10 -10.24
N SER A 460 -4.11 8.83 -10.67
CA SER A 460 -3.45 9.64 -11.70
C SER A 460 -4.21 9.61 -13.04
N ALA A 461 -4.75 8.44 -13.42
CA ALA A 461 -5.58 8.30 -14.60
C ALA A 461 -6.87 9.13 -14.51
N SER A 462 -7.57 9.07 -13.36
CA SER A 462 -8.79 9.84 -13.11
C SER A 462 -8.52 11.34 -13.07
N ARG A 463 -7.40 11.75 -12.46
CA ARG A 463 -6.98 13.16 -12.35
C ARG A 463 -6.74 13.84 -13.70
N GLY A 464 -6.44 13.09 -14.75
CA GLY A 464 -6.27 13.63 -16.11
C GLY A 464 -7.56 14.19 -16.71
N LYS A 465 -8.72 13.71 -16.24
CA LYS A 465 -10.03 14.07 -16.77
C LYS A 465 -10.93 14.76 -15.73
N MET A 466 -10.63 14.62 -14.44
CA MET A 466 -11.56 14.91 -13.33
C MET A 466 -10.94 15.81 -12.26
N SER A 467 -11.76 16.44 -11.42
CA SER A 467 -11.30 17.22 -10.27
C SER A 467 -10.65 16.35 -9.18
N ARG A 468 -9.87 16.96 -8.27
CA ARG A 468 -9.18 16.23 -7.18
C ARG A 468 -10.16 15.46 -6.27
N PRO A 469 -11.25 16.06 -5.76
CA PRO A 469 -12.18 15.34 -4.89
C PRO A 469 -12.85 14.16 -5.58
N VAL A 470 -13.24 14.33 -6.85
CA VAL A 470 -13.88 13.26 -7.64
C VAL A 470 -12.90 12.10 -7.86
N ALA A 471 -11.64 12.37 -8.19
CA ALA A 471 -10.63 11.33 -8.34
C ALA A 471 -10.38 10.56 -7.03
N THR A 472 -10.41 11.24 -5.88
CA THR A 472 -10.32 10.58 -4.57
C THR A 472 -11.54 9.69 -4.31
N VAL A 473 -12.76 10.20 -4.54
CA VAL A 473 -13.99 9.41 -4.36
C VAL A 473 -14.00 8.16 -5.25
N ILE A 474 -13.58 8.27 -6.51
CA ILE A 474 -13.49 7.12 -7.42
C ILE A 474 -12.46 6.09 -6.91
N THR A 475 -11.32 6.56 -6.41
CA THR A 475 -10.28 5.68 -5.86
C THR A 475 -10.80 4.90 -4.66
N PHE A 476 -11.48 5.58 -3.72
CA PHE A 476 -12.11 4.96 -2.56
C PHE A 476 -13.27 4.03 -2.94
N PHE A 477 -14.08 4.40 -3.94
CA PHE A 477 -15.17 3.58 -4.44
C PHE A 477 -14.67 2.25 -5.01
N ILE A 478 -13.64 2.27 -5.86
CA ILE A 478 -13.04 1.04 -6.41
C ILE A 478 -12.41 0.21 -5.30
N SER A 479 -11.76 0.84 -4.32
CA SER A 479 -11.24 0.15 -3.13
C SER A 479 -12.36 -0.53 -2.32
N ALA A 480 -13.48 0.16 -2.08
CA ALA A 480 -14.63 -0.36 -1.35
C ALA A 480 -15.28 -1.56 -2.05
N LEU A 481 -15.35 -1.55 -3.39
CA LEU A 481 -15.79 -2.71 -4.18
C LEU A 481 -14.88 -3.92 -4.01
N ALA A 482 -13.55 -3.72 -4.01
CA ALA A 482 -12.61 -4.81 -3.78
C ALA A 482 -12.74 -5.40 -2.37
N HIS A 483 -12.99 -4.57 -1.35
CA HIS A 483 -13.21 -5.04 0.02
C HIS A 483 -14.57 -5.76 0.15
N GLU A 484 -15.64 -5.28 -0.49
CA GLU A 484 -16.92 -5.99 -0.53
C GLU A 484 -16.80 -7.33 -1.24
N LEU A 485 -16.01 -7.41 -2.32
CA LEU A 485 -15.71 -8.68 -2.98
C LEU A 485 -15.04 -9.67 -2.01
N VAL A 486 -14.02 -9.23 -1.26
CA VAL A 486 -13.37 -10.08 -0.25
C VAL A 486 -14.36 -10.52 0.83
N MET A 487 -15.19 -9.60 1.36
CA MET A 487 -16.22 -9.94 2.34
C MET A 487 -17.30 -10.89 1.80
N GLY A 488 -17.69 -10.71 0.54
CA GLY A 488 -18.62 -11.56 -0.18
C GLY A 488 -18.06 -12.97 -0.39
N CYS A 489 -16.75 -13.10 -0.67
CA CYS A 489 -16.07 -14.38 -0.73
C CYS A 489 -15.99 -15.06 0.65
N ILE A 490 -15.71 -14.32 1.72
CA ILE A 490 -15.65 -14.87 3.09
C ILE A 490 -17.01 -15.42 3.52
N THR A 491 -18.08 -14.64 3.33
CA THR A 491 -19.41 -14.96 3.86
C THR A 491 -20.31 -15.69 2.87
N LYS A 492 -19.88 -15.85 1.62
CA LYS A 492 -20.67 -16.35 0.49
C LYS A 492 -21.98 -15.55 0.28
N LYS A 493 -22.04 -14.31 0.77
CA LYS A 493 -23.20 -13.42 0.71
C LYS A 493 -22.75 -12.00 0.39
N LEU A 494 -23.38 -11.37 -0.60
CA LEU A 494 -23.18 -9.95 -0.89
C LEU A 494 -24.19 -9.12 -0.10
N ARG A 495 -23.72 -8.45 0.97
CA ARG A 495 -24.58 -7.65 1.87
C ARG A 495 -24.38 -6.14 1.71
N GLY A 496 -23.20 -5.69 1.29
CA GLY A 496 -22.89 -4.28 1.09
C GLY A 496 -22.51 -3.51 2.36
N TYR A 497 -22.59 -4.11 3.55
CA TYR A 497 -22.24 -3.41 4.80
C TYR A 497 -20.79 -2.92 4.77
N GLY A 498 -19.86 -3.72 4.23
CA GLY A 498 -18.43 -3.36 4.13
C GLY A 498 -18.21 -2.21 3.16
N PHE A 499 -18.88 -2.26 2.01
CA PHE A 499 -18.88 -1.17 1.06
C PHE A 499 -19.34 0.16 1.69
N PHE A 500 -20.49 0.17 2.39
CA PHE A 500 -21.00 1.38 3.02
C PHE A 500 -20.10 1.88 4.16
N ALA A 501 -19.59 0.98 4.99
CA ALA A 501 -18.67 1.34 6.08
C ALA A 501 -17.38 1.98 5.56
N MET A 502 -16.80 1.46 4.47
CA MET A 502 -15.65 2.08 3.81
C MET A 502 -15.98 3.46 3.23
N MET A 503 -17.12 3.60 2.56
CA MET A 503 -17.54 4.91 2.03
C MET A 503 -17.80 5.94 3.14
N LEU A 504 -18.25 5.51 4.31
CA LEU A 504 -18.46 6.36 5.49
C LEU A 504 -17.16 6.91 6.08
N GLN A 505 -16.00 6.31 5.79
CA GLN A 505 -14.70 6.84 6.22
C GLN A 505 -14.44 8.25 5.67
N MET A 506 -14.92 8.56 4.46
CA MET A 506 -14.70 9.87 3.83
C MET A 506 -15.40 11.02 4.60
N PRO A 507 -16.71 10.92 4.94
CA PRO A 507 -17.35 11.84 5.86
C PRO A 507 -16.65 11.96 7.22
N ILE A 508 -16.21 10.84 7.81
CA ILE A 508 -15.50 10.85 9.11
C ILE A 508 -14.22 11.69 9.00
N VAL A 509 -13.45 11.54 7.93
CA VAL A 509 -12.25 12.35 7.68
C VAL A 509 -12.59 13.84 7.54
N MET A 510 -13.70 14.18 6.87
CA MET A 510 -14.13 15.57 6.74
C MET A 510 -14.45 16.19 8.10
N ILE A 511 -15.06 15.42 9.00
CA ILE A 511 -15.35 15.84 10.38
C ILE A 511 -14.06 15.97 11.19
N GLN A 512 -13.15 14.98 11.13
CA GLN A 512 -11.86 15.02 11.83
C GLN A 512 -10.98 16.20 11.39
N ARG A 513 -11.08 16.61 10.12
CA ARG A 513 -10.38 17.77 9.56
C ARG A 513 -11.12 19.09 9.71
N SER A 514 -12.30 19.09 10.33
CA SER A 514 -13.06 20.31 10.61
C SER A 514 -12.30 21.23 11.56
N ARG A 515 -12.64 22.53 11.53
CA ARG A 515 -11.97 23.57 12.34
C ARG A 515 -11.98 23.29 13.85
N TRP A 516 -12.88 22.44 14.32
CA TRP A 516 -13.13 22.16 15.73
C TRP A 516 -12.15 21.13 16.31
N VAL A 517 -11.64 20.25 15.45
CA VAL A 517 -10.77 19.12 15.82
C VAL A 517 -9.34 19.30 15.26
N LYS A 518 -9.18 20.19 14.29
CA LYS A 518 -7.91 20.54 13.66
C LYS A 518 -6.87 21.01 14.69
N GLY A 519 -5.72 20.34 14.72
CA GLY A 519 -4.58 20.67 15.58
C GLY A 519 -4.42 19.79 16.83
N ARG A 520 -5.42 18.96 17.17
CA ARG A 520 -5.32 18.01 18.30
C ARG A 520 -4.87 16.63 17.83
N THR A 521 -3.57 16.45 17.63
CA THR A 521 -2.98 15.19 17.11
C THR A 521 -3.32 13.97 17.97
N LEU A 522 -3.19 14.09 19.30
CA LEU A 522 -3.51 13.00 20.22
C LEU A 522 -4.99 12.59 20.15
N LEU A 523 -5.90 13.56 20.16
CA LEU A 523 -7.34 13.29 20.06
C LEU A 523 -7.68 12.60 18.74
N ASN A 524 -7.09 13.06 17.63
CA ASN A 524 -7.28 12.46 16.33
C ASN A 524 -6.80 11.02 16.25
N ASN A 525 -5.63 10.72 16.84
CA ASN A 525 -5.12 9.37 16.92
C ASN A 525 -6.00 8.46 17.79
N ILE A 526 -6.50 8.96 18.93
CA ILE A 526 -7.46 8.22 19.78
C ILE A 526 -8.74 7.90 18.99
N LEU A 527 -9.35 8.91 18.34
CA LEU A 527 -10.57 8.73 17.55
C LEU A 527 -10.35 7.75 16.39
N PHE A 528 -9.17 7.78 15.76
CA PHE A 528 -8.77 6.83 14.74
C PHE A 528 -8.72 5.39 15.27
N TRP A 529 -8.05 5.15 16.39
CA TRP A 529 -7.98 3.81 17.00
C TRP A 529 -9.36 3.31 17.44
N CYS A 530 -10.18 4.16 18.06
CA CYS A 530 -11.56 3.82 18.41
C CYS A 530 -12.37 3.43 17.16
N SER A 531 -12.28 4.23 16.09
CA SER A 531 -12.99 3.97 14.84
C SER A 531 -12.53 2.67 14.17
N MET A 532 -11.23 2.34 14.24
CA MET A 532 -10.66 1.14 13.65
C MET A 532 -11.13 -0.13 14.38
N ILE A 533 -10.98 -0.16 15.70
CA ILE A 533 -11.31 -1.34 16.51
C ILE A 533 -12.83 -1.58 16.50
N LEU A 534 -13.62 -0.52 16.63
CA LEU A 534 -15.08 -0.59 16.52
C LEU A 534 -15.51 -1.03 15.12
N GLY A 535 -14.89 -0.50 14.07
CA GLY A 535 -15.18 -0.86 12.69
C GLY A 535 -15.01 -2.36 12.45
N LEU A 536 -13.84 -2.92 12.77
CA LEU A 536 -13.52 -4.32 12.52
C LEU A 536 -14.46 -5.30 13.24
N SER A 537 -14.71 -5.05 14.54
CA SER A 537 -15.61 -5.87 15.36
C SER A 537 -17.07 -5.76 14.89
N MET A 538 -17.54 -4.55 14.57
CA MET A 538 -18.87 -4.32 14.01
C MET A 538 -19.05 -5.03 12.67
N MET A 539 -18.05 -4.98 11.78
CA MET A 539 -18.11 -5.68 10.49
C MET A 539 -18.30 -7.18 10.68
N CYS A 540 -17.55 -7.81 11.58
CA CYS A 540 -17.72 -9.24 11.85
C CYS A 540 -19.12 -9.55 12.39
N ALA A 541 -19.59 -8.80 13.41
CA ALA A 541 -20.89 -9.03 14.02
C ALA A 541 -22.03 -8.91 12.98
N LEU A 542 -22.00 -7.87 12.13
CA LEU A 542 -22.99 -7.70 11.06
C LEU A 542 -22.93 -8.80 10.00
N TYR A 543 -21.73 -9.19 9.56
CA TYR A 543 -21.59 -10.22 8.51
C TYR A 543 -21.86 -11.64 8.99
N VAL A 544 -21.74 -11.91 10.30
CA VAL A 544 -21.98 -13.25 10.85
C VAL A 544 -23.40 -13.39 11.40
N LEU A 545 -23.90 -12.40 12.15
CA LEU A 545 -25.13 -12.52 12.92
C LEU A 545 -26.40 -12.01 12.21
N VAL A 546 -26.27 -11.02 11.31
CA VAL A 546 -27.40 -10.35 10.61
C VAL A 546 -27.38 -10.71 9.14
#